data_AF-A0A9D1MS42-F1
#
_entry.id   AF-A0A9D1MS42-F1
#
_cell.length_a   1.000
_cell.length_b   1.000
_cell.length_c   1.000
_cell.angle_alpha   90.00
_cell.angle_beta   90.00
_cell.angle_gamma   90.00
#
_symmetry.space_group_name_H-M   'P 1'
#
loop_
_entity.id
_entity.type
_entity.pdbx_description
1 polymer ?
#
loop_
_entity_poly.entity_id
_entity_poly.type
_entity_poly.pdbx_seq_one_letter_code
_entity_poly.pdbx_strand_id
1 'polypeptide(L)'
;MKTVCDFCKTEYSLDAVPVGPVKCAVCGNTWVVQRESKRNPILVFIAALCALLAAIVFAVAVLYQNQVKEIQEKPIIAEISGIDTSTDDNGIVRFVVSGRVVNRSEQIYGVPGVVIISYDANGRVIDRQRFMPSATLLEGGHDAAFKHVLAVPTDNVDKIAVELDSQEK
;
A
#
# COMPACT_ATOMS: atom_id res chain seq x y z
N MET A 1 28.51 -26.81 -36.02
CA MET A 1 27.54 -25.69 -36.21
C MET A 1 26.94 -25.78 -37.61
N LYS A 2 25.71 -25.31 -37.81
CA LYS A 2 25.09 -25.25 -39.14
C LYS A 2 25.19 -23.82 -39.66
N THR A 3 25.55 -23.65 -40.93
CA THR A 3 25.50 -22.36 -41.63
C THR A 3 24.85 -22.57 -42.99
N VAL A 4 24.20 -21.52 -43.49
CA VAL A 4 23.45 -21.56 -44.74
C VAL A 4 24.07 -20.53 -45.68
N CYS A 5 24.25 -20.88 -46.95
CA CYS A 5 24.67 -19.92 -47.95
C CYS A 5 23.56 -18.88 -48.15
N ASP A 6 23.89 -17.59 -48.02
CA ASP A 6 22.91 -16.50 -48.15
C ASP A 6 22.22 -16.47 -49.53
N PHE A 7 22.89 -16.98 -50.57
CA PHE A 7 22.42 -17.00 -51.95
C PHE A 7 21.60 -18.26 -52.29
N CYS A 8 22.23 -19.44 -52.33
CA CYS A 8 21.58 -20.67 -52.80
C CYS A 8 20.92 -21.51 -51.70
N LYS A 9 20.96 -21.03 -50.44
CA LYS A 9 20.37 -21.69 -49.27
C LYS A 9 20.87 -23.11 -48.97
N THR A 10 22.00 -23.50 -49.53
CA THR A 10 22.66 -24.77 -49.20
C THR A 10 23.15 -24.75 -47.76
N GLU A 11 22.82 -25.79 -46.99
CA GLU A 11 23.22 -25.95 -45.59
C GLU A 11 24.56 -26.69 -45.49
N TYR A 12 25.45 -26.20 -44.62
CA TYR A 12 26.76 -26.77 -44.34
C TYR A 12 26.91 -27.03 -42.84
N SER A 13 27.47 -28.19 -42.49
CA SER A 13 27.92 -28.50 -41.13
C SER A 13 29.41 -28.25 -41.02
N LEU A 14 29.82 -27.36 -40.11
CA LEU A 14 31.21 -27.01 -39.85
C LEU A 14 31.61 -27.41 -38.43
N ASP A 15 32.84 -27.93 -38.27
CA ASP A 15 33.40 -28.31 -36.97
C ASP A 15 33.83 -27.09 -36.14
N ALA A 16 34.24 -26.00 -36.79
CA ALA A 16 34.66 -24.75 -36.15
C ALA A 16 34.16 -23.52 -36.93
N VAL A 17 34.02 -22.38 -36.24
CA VAL A 17 33.63 -21.11 -36.87
C VAL A 17 34.81 -20.56 -37.68
N PRO A 18 34.69 -20.38 -39.01
CA PRO A 18 35.73 -19.80 -39.84
C PRO A 18 36.01 -18.35 -39.41
N VAL A 19 37.28 -17.94 -39.44
CA VAL A 19 37.74 -16.60 -39.01
C VAL A 19 37.65 -15.56 -40.14
N GLY A 20 37.08 -15.94 -41.29
CA GLY A 20 37.02 -15.09 -42.48
C GLY A 20 35.90 -15.47 -43.45
N PRO A 21 35.87 -14.85 -44.64
CA PRO A 21 34.87 -15.14 -45.65
C PRO A 21 34.99 -16.58 -46.15
N VAL A 22 33.86 -17.23 -46.32
CA VAL A 22 33.76 -18.59 -46.88
C VAL A 22 33.12 -18.55 -48.26
N LYS A 23 33.54 -19.45 -49.14
CA LYS A 23 33.02 -19.57 -50.52
C LYS A 23 32.09 -20.77 -50.64
N CYS A 24 30.93 -20.58 -51.26
CA CYS A 24 29.96 -21.65 -51.49
C CYS A 24 30.50 -22.63 -52.53
N ALA A 25 30.48 -23.93 -52.21
CA ALA A 25 30.86 -24.97 -53.16
C ALA A 25 29.84 -25.14 -54.31
N VAL A 26 28.58 -24.71 -54.11
CA VAL A 26 27.50 -24.88 -55.09
C VAL A 26 27.39 -23.69 -56.04
N CYS A 27 27.32 -22.46 -55.52
CA CYS A 27 27.08 -21.26 -56.34
C CYS A 27 28.30 -20.31 -56.44
N GLY A 28 29.38 -20.58 -55.71
CA GLY A 28 30.58 -19.74 -55.71
C GLY A 28 30.46 -18.42 -54.91
N ASN A 29 29.29 -18.09 -54.35
CA ASN A 29 29.09 -16.89 -53.54
C ASN A 29 29.97 -16.89 -52.28
N THR A 30 30.51 -15.73 -51.92
CA THR A 30 31.32 -15.55 -50.70
C THR A 30 30.57 -14.76 -49.65
N TRP A 31 30.52 -15.24 -48.41
CA TRP A 31 29.89 -14.55 -47.30
C TRP A 31 30.66 -14.74 -46.00
N VAL A 32 30.40 -13.89 -45.02
CA VAL A 32 30.96 -14.01 -43.67
C VAL A 32 29.93 -14.67 -42.79
N VAL A 33 30.30 -15.81 -42.18
CA VAL A 33 29.43 -16.49 -41.23
C VAL A 33 29.29 -15.62 -39.99
N GLN A 34 28.11 -15.05 -39.79
CA GLN A 34 27.80 -14.26 -38.60
C GLN A 34 27.95 -15.17 -37.37
N ARG A 35 28.84 -14.82 -36.46
CA ARG A 35 28.84 -15.44 -35.13
C ARG A 35 27.57 -14.98 -34.43
N GLU A 36 26.76 -15.92 -33.97
CA GLU A 36 25.75 -15.60 -32.98
C GLU A 36 26.45 -14.90 -31.82
N SER A 37 26.13 -13.62 -31.63
CA SER A 37 26.57 -12.86 -30.47
C SER A 37 26.12 -13.63 -29.24
N LYS A 38 27.06 -14.26 -28.54
CA LYS A 38 26.80 -14.82 -27.22
C LYS A 38 26.46 -13.64 -26.33
N ARG A 39 25.16 -13.39 -26.14
CA ARG A 39 24.68 -12.44 -25.13
C ARG A 39 25.36 -12.83 -23.83
N ASN A 40 26.17 -11.93 -23.29
CA ASN A 40 26.87 -12.18 -22.05
C ASN A 40 25.81 -12.31 -20.94
N PRO A 41 25.60 -13.49 -20.34
CA PRO A 41 24.55 -13.70 -19.35
C PRO A 41 24.71 -12.77 -18.14
N ILE A 42 25.94 -12.33 -17.87
CA ILE A 42 26.25 -11.36 -16.81
C ILE A 42 25.62 -10.00 -17.12
N LEU A 43 25.68 -9.53 -18.36
CA LEU A 43 25.05 -8.25 -18.75
C LEU A 43 23.52 -8.31 -18.62
N VAL A 44 22.93 -9.45 -18.98
CA VAL A 44 21.47 -9.65 -18.81
C VAL A 44 21.08 -9.66 -17.34
N PHE A 45 21.88 -10.32 -16.49
CA PHE A 45 21.66 -10.34 -15.04
C PHE A 45 21.78 -8.94 -14.42
N ILE A 46 22.81 -8.17 -14.78
CA ILE A 46 22.97 -6.78 -14.31
C ILE A 46 21.77 -5.93 -14.75
N ALA A 47 21.34 -6.04 -16.01
CA ALA A 47 20.17 -5.30 -16.49
C ALA A 47 18.89 -5.67 -15.72
N ALA A 48 18.68 -6.96 -15.44
CA ALA A 48 17.55 -7.43 -14.64
C ALA A 48 17.61 -6.91 -13.19
N LEU A 49 18.80 -6.89 -12.58
CA LEU A 49 19.01 -6.35 -11.24
C LEU A 49 18.69 -4.83 -11.20
N CYS A 50 19.16 -4.08 -12.19
CA CYS A 50 18.86 -2.65 -12.30
C CYS A 50 17.35 -2.40 -12.47
N ALA A 51 16.66 -3.19 -13.30
CA ALA A 51 15.22 -3.09 -13.47
C ALA A 51 14.46 -3.40 -12.18
N LEU A 52 14.90 -4.40 -11.42
CA LEU A 52 14.31 -4.76 -10.12
C LEU A 52 14.49 -3.62 -9.10
N LEU A 53 15.70 -3.05 -9.00
CA LEU A 53 15.96 -1.93 -8.10
C LEU A 53 15.12 -0.70 -8.46
N ALA A 54 15.00 -0.37 -9.75
CA ALA A 54 14.14 0.72 -10.21
C ALA A 54 12.66 0.49 -9.84
N ALA A 55 12.17 -0.73 -9.98
CA ALA A 55 10.81 -1.09 -9.60
C ALA A 55 10.58 -0.94 -8.08
N ILE A 56 11.55 -1.35 -7.25
CA ILE A 56 11.47 -1.20 -5.78
C ILE A 56 11.43 0.28 -5.40
N VAL A 57 12.32 1.11 -5.95
CA VAL A 57 12.35 2.55 -5.66
C VAL A 57 11.03 3.22 -6.07
N PHE A 58 10.50 2.88 -7.24
CA PHE A 58 9.22 3.41 -7.70
C PHE A 58 8.06 2.98 -6.78
N ALA A 59 8.01 1.71 -6.38
CA ALA A 59 6.97 1.21 -5.47
C ALA A 59 7.01 1.93 -4.11
N VAL A 60 8.20 2.12 -3.53
CA VAL A 60 8.38 2.85 -2.27
C VAL A 60 7.94 4.31 -2.43
N ALA A 61 8.29 4.98 -3.52
CA ALA A 61 7.88 6.35 -3.78
C ALA A 61 6.36 6.50 -3.90
N VAL A 62 5.69 5.58 -4.58
CA VAL A 62 4.22 5.57 -4.71
C VAL A 62 3.55 5.33 -3.36
N LEU A 63 4.05 4.38 -2.56
CA LEU A 63 3.54 4.11 -1.21
C LEU A 63 3.67 5.34 -0.31
N TYR A 64 4.82 6.02 -0.35
CA TYR A 64 5.06 7.23 0.41
C TYR A 64 4.12 8.37 -0.02
N GLN A 65 3.95 8.60 -1.33
CA GLN A 65 3.01 9.61 -1.83
C GLN A 65 1.56 9.33 -1.40
N ASN A 66 1.14 8.07 -1.40
CA ASN A 66 -0.20 7.70 -0.97
C ASN A 66 -0.41 7.98 0.53
N GLN A 67 0.58 7.68 1.38
CA GLN A 67 0.52 8.00 2.80
C GLN A 67 0.45 9.52 3.03
N VAL A 68 1.27 10.30 2.34
CA VAL A 68 1.26 11.76 2.45
C VAL A 68 -0.09 12.34 2.02
N LYS A 69 -0.68 11.85 0.92
CA LYS A 69 -2.03 12.27 0.49
C LYS A 69 -3.09 11.93 1.52
N GLU A 70 -3.06 10.72 2.08
CA GLU A 70 -4.02 10.30 3.10
C GLU A 70 -3.93 11.18 4.37
N ILE A 71 -2.72 11.53 4.79
CA ILE A 71 -2.48 12.44 5.92
C ILE A 71 -2.99 13.86 5.60
N GLN A 72 -2.80 14.35 4.38
CA GLN A 72 -3.31 15.67 3.99
C GLN A 72 -4.83 15.72 3.92
N GLU A 73 -5.48 14.67 3.41
CA GLU A 73 -6.94 14.58 3.34
C GLU A 73 -7.58 14.35 4.72
N LYS A 74 -6.92 13.59 5.59
CA LYS A 74 -7.39 13.23 6.94
C LYS A 74 -6.26 13.41 7.96
N PRO A 75 -5.95 14.65 8.35
CA PRO A 75 -4.85 14.95 9.26
C PRO A 75 -5.14 14.49 10.68
N ILE A 76 -6.40 14.51 11.09
CA ILE A 76 -6.88 14.02 12.38
C ILE A 76 -7.73 12.78 12.16
N ILE A 77 -7.48 11.74 12.95
CA ILE A 77 -8.27 10.51 12.99
C ILE A 77 -8.65 10.15 14.42
N ALA A 78 -9.72 9.39 14.62
CA ALA A 78 -10.02 8.76 15.91
C ALA A 78 -9.87 7.25 15.79
N GLU A 79 -9.23 6.66 16.80
CA GLU A 79 -9.00 5.22 16.90
C GLU A 79 -9.57 4.69 18.22
N ILE A 80 -10.22 3.54 18.17
CA ILE A 80 -10.66 2.82 19.37
C ILE A 80 -9.47 2.01 19.88
N SER A 81 -9.13 2.17 21.15
CA SER A 81 -8.08 1.38 21.82
C SER A 81 -8.65 0.24 22.66
N GLY A 82 -9.90 0.35 23.14
CA GLY A 82 -10.55 -0.69 23.92
C GLY A 82 -12.05 -0.45 24.11
N ILE A 83 -12.78 -1.54 24.35
CA ILE A 83 -14.20 -1.52 24.68
C ILE A 83 -14.37 -2.40 25.91
N ASP A 84 -14.71 -1.78 27.03
CA ASP A 84 -15.01 -2.45 28.29
C ASP A 84 -16.51 -2.36 28.59
N THR A 85 -16.95 -3.05 29.63
CA THR A 85 -18.30 -2.90 30.19
C THR A 85 -18.23 -2.38 31.62
N SER A 86 -19.14 -1.48 31.98
CA SER A 86 -19.31 -1.00 33.36
C SER A 86 -20.78 -1.07 33.72
N THR A 87 -21.07 -1.53 34.93
CA THR A 87 -22.41 -1.50 35.51
C THR A 87 -22.60 -0.15 36.19
N ASP A 88 -23.71 0.54 35.89
CA ASP A 88 -24.07 1.78 36.56
C ASP A 88 -24.73 1.52 37.93
N ASP A 89 -25.01 2.58 38.69
CA ASP A 89 -25.65 2.48 40.02
C ASP A 89 -27.05 1.85 39.98
N ASN A 90 -27.67 1.78 38.80
CA ASN A 90 -28.99 1.17 38.58
C ASN A 90 -28.89 -0.30 38.16
N GLY A 91 -27.69 -0.87 38.10
CA GLY A 91 -27.46 -2.25 37.67
C GLY A 91 -27.48 -2.43 36.15
N ILE A 92 -27.48 -1.35 35.36
CA ILE A 92 -27.50 -1.41 33.89
C ILE A 92 -26.06 -1.52 33.39
N VAL A 93 -25.78 -2.58 32.61
CA VAL A 93 -24.48 -2.77 31.97
C VAL A 93 -24.39 -1.87 30.73
N ARG A 94 -23.34 -1.06 30.68
CA ARG A 94 -23.05 -0.11 29.60
C ARG A 94 -21.65 -0.34 29.05
N PHE A 95 -21.46 -0.05 27.77
CA PHE A 95 -20.13 -0.03 27.17
C PHE A 95 -19.34 1.21 27.62
N VAL A 96 -18.05 1.00 27.83
CA VAL A 96 -17.06 2.04 28.08
C VAL A 96 -16.05 1.98 26.94
N VAL A 97 -16.12 2.97 26.05
CA VAL A 97 -15.27 3.04 24.86
C VAL A 97 -14.06 3.90 25.19
N SER A 98 -12.87 3.33 25.04
CA SER A 98 -11.61 4.03 25.18
C SER A 98 -10.94 4.14 23.81
N GLY A 99 -10.28 5.27 23.56
CA GLY A 99 -9.64 5.52 22.30
C GLY A 99 -8.70 6.70 22.34
N ARG A 100 -8.22 7.12 21.17
CA ARG A 100 -7.37 8.28 20.99
C ARG A 100 -7.73 9.03 19.72
N VAL A 101 -7.59 10.34 19.77
CA VAL A 101 -7.61 11.20 18.58
C VAL A 101 -6.16 11.49 18.21
N VAL A 102 -5.74 11.14 17.01
CA VAL A 102 -4.34 11.20 16.56
C VAL A 102 -4.20 12.27 15.49
N ASN A 103 -3.23 13.16 15.66
CA ASN A 103 -2.79 14.06 14.62
C ASN A 103 -1.63 13.43 13.84
N ARG A 104 -1.92 12.96 12.62
CA ARG A 104 -0.95 12.31 11.74
C ARG A 104 -0.12 13.31 10.92
N SER A 105 -0.44 14.59 10.99
CA SER A 105 0.28 15.64 10.28
C SER A 105 1.42 16.22 11.13
N GLU A 106 2.22 17.12 10.54
CA GLU A 106 3.22 17.91 11.26
C GLU A 106 2.67 19.26 11.77
N GLN A 107 1.44 19.63 11.41
CA GLN A 107 0.83 20.91 11.77
C GLN A 107 -0.03 20.77 13.02
N ILE A 108 -0.28 21.89 13.71
CA ILE A 108 -1.20 21.91 14.85
C ILE A 108 -2.64 21.97 14.34
N TYR A 109 -3.50 21.10 14.88
CA TYR A 109 -4.92 21.05 14.54
C TYR A 109 -5.80 21.17 15.78
N GLY A 110 -6.99 21.73 15.61
CA GLY A 110 -8.05 21.64 16.61
C GLY A 110 -8.57 20.22 16.72
N VAL A 111 -8.84 19.76 17.94
CA VAL A 111 -9.45 18.46 18.19
C VAL A 111 -10.96 18.59 17.91
N PRO A 112 -11.49 17.94 16.87
CA PRO A 112 -12.92 17.98 16.61
C PRO A 112 -13.67 17.16 17.67
N GLY A 113 -14.98 17.34 17.73
CA GLY A 113 -15.84 16.45 18.50
C GLY A 113 -15.65 15.00 18.05
N VAL A 114 -15.95 14.07 18.93
CA VAL A 114 -15.94 12.64 18.63
C VAL A 114 -17.36 12.13 18.74
N VAL A 115 -17.79 11.33 17.75
CA VAL A 115 -19.09 10.69 17.71
C VAL A 115 -18.89 9.19 17.82
N ILE A 116 -19.43 8.60 18.88
CA ILE A 116 -19.52 7.14 19.00
C ILE A 116 -20.87 6.70 18.43
N ILE A 117 -20.83 5.74 17.51
CA ILE A 117 -22.00 5.20 16.83
C ILE A 117 -22.14 3.72 17.20
N SER A 118 -23.30 3.37 17.76
CA SER A 118 -23.66 2.00 18.10
C SER A 118 -24.56 1.42 17.02
N TYR A 119 -24.28 0.19 16.59
CA TYR A 119 -25.01 -0.52 15.56
C TYR A 119 -25.61 -1.83 16.11
N ASP A 120 -26.79 -2.20 15.60
CA ASP A 120 -27.39 -3.51 15.83
C ASP A 120 -26.77 -4.58 14.92
N ALA A 121 -27.16 -5.85 15.12
CA ALA A 121 -26.72 -6.99 14.32
C ALA A 121 -27.10 -6.89 12.83
N ASN A 122 -28.04 -6.01 12.45
CA ASN A 122 -28.42 -5.75 11.07
C ASN A 122 -27.65 -4.56 10.47
N GLY A 123 -26.70 -3.98 11.20
CA GLY A 123 -25.94 -2.80 10.80
C GLY A 123 -26.74 -1.50 10.86
N ARG A 124 -27.87 -1.45 11.58
CA ARG A 124 -28.66 -0.23 11.78
C ARG A 124 -28.11 0.55 12.96
N VAL A 125 -28.07 1.87 12.83
CA VAL A 125 -27.66 2.76 13.92
C VAL A 125 -28.71 2.74 15.02
N ILE A 126 -28.30 2.34 16.22
CA ILE A 126 -29.11 2.37 17.44
C ILE A 126 -29.01 3.74 18.09
N ASP A 127 -27.79 4.27 18.14
CA ASP A 127 -27.49 5.50 18.87
C ASP A 127 -26.25 6.20 18.35
N ARG A 128 -26.20 7.53 18.56
CA ARG A 128 -25.09 8.41 18.24
C ARG A 128 -24.84 9.34 19.41
N GLN A 129 -23.69 9.19 20.06
CA GLN A 129 -23.27 10.05 21.17
C GLN A 129 -22.09 10.90 20.76
N ARG A 130 -22.30 12.22 20.73
CA ARG A 130 -21.23 13.19 20.55
C ARG A 130 -20.66 13.60 21.91
N PHE A 131 -19.34 13.64 22.01
CA PHE A 131 -18.63 14.24 23.14
C PHE A 131 -17.42 15.04 22.64
N MET A 132 -16.87 15.88 23.50
CA MET A 132 -15.65 16.64 23.24
C MET A 132 -14.50 16.01 24.02
N PRO A 133 -13.39 15.62 23.37
CA PRO A 133 -12.19 15.22 24.09
C PRO A 133 -11.68 16.35 25.00
N SER A 134 -10.89 16.01 26.01
CA SER A 134 -10.35 16.98 26.97
C SER A 134 -9.36 17.97 26.34
N ALA A 135 -8.64 17.54 25.30
CA ALA A 135 -7.72 18.39 24.56
C ALA A 135 -8.48 19.17 23.47
N THR A 136 -8.16 20.46 23.33
CA THR A 136 -8.74 21.35 22.30
C THR A 136 -7.84 21.51 21.08
N LEU A 137 -6.52 21.32 21.24
CA LEU A 137 -5.50 21.38 20.20
C LEU A 137 -4.59 20.16 20.30
N LEU A 138 -4.12 19.67 19.16
CA LEU A 138 -3.13 18.61 19.04
C LEU A 138 -1.95 19.05 18.18
N GLU A 139 -0.75 18.96 18.72
CA GLU A 139 0.49 19.12 17.97
C GLU A 139 0.67 17.99 16.95
N GLY A 140 1.51 18.23 15.94
CA GLY A 140 1.83 17.23 14.94
C GLY A 140 2.43 15.96 15.57
N GLY A 141 1.97 14.79 15.12
CA GLY A 141 2.41 13.48 15.62
C GLY A 141 1.93 13.11 17.03
N HIS A 142 1.15 13.96 17.70
CA HIS A 142 0.64 13.70 19.05
C HIS A 142 -0.79 13.15 19.03
N ASP A 143 -1.20 12.58 20.16
CA ASP A 143 -2.55 12.06 20.37
C ASP A 143 -3.18 12.51 21.69
N ALA A 144 -4.51 12.49 21.73
CA ALA A 144 -5.32 12.76 22.92
C ALA A 144 -6.21 11.56 23.21
N ALA A 145 -5.99 10.92 24.37
CA ALA A 145 -6.82 9.82 24.83
C ALA A 145 -8.22 10.29 25.24
N PHE A 146 -9.21 9.43 25.01
CA PHE A 146 -10.57 9.61 25.52
C PHE A 146 -11.11 8.33 26.13
N LYS A 147 -12.08 8.49 27.04
CA LYS A 147 -12.86 7.41 27.63
C LYS A 147 -14.29 7.90 27.81
N HIS A 148 -15.25 7.20 27.23
CA HIS A 148 -16.65 7.59 27.24
C HIS A 148 -17.57 6.41 27.55
N VAL A 149 -18.56 6.63 28.41
CA VAL A 149 -19.55 5.61 28.79
C VAL A 149 -20.80 5.81 27.93
N LEU A 150 -21.22 4.76 27.22
CA LEU A 150 -22.39 4.84 26.36
C LEU A 150 -23.67 4.81 27.20
N ALA A 151 -24.62 5.69 26.88
CA ALA A 151 -25.95 5.69 27.48
C ALA A 151 -26.75 4.39 27.21
N VAL A 152 -26.52 3.76 26.04
CA VAL A 152 -27.26 2.56 25.61
C VAL A 152 -26.79 1.30 26.35
N PRO A 153 -27.71 0.43 26.82
CA PRO A 153 -27.37 -0.88 27.35
C PRO A 153 -26.65 -1.77 26.35
N THR A 154 -25.89 -2.76 26.84
CA THR A 154 -25.10 -3.65 25.98
C THR A 154 -25.93 -4.57 25.08
N ASP A 155 -27.15 -4.90 25.48
CA ASP A 155 -27.91 -6.05 24.95
C ASP A 155 -28.26 -5.99 23.47
N ASN A 156 -28.30 -4.79 22.88
CA ASN A 156 -28.70 -4.59 21.49
C ASN A 156 -27.55 -4.17 20.56
N VAL A 157 -26.34 -3.95 21.08
CA VAL A 157 -25.22 -3.41 20.29
C VAL A 157 -24.32 -4.56 19.82
N ASP A 158 -24.18 -4.70 18.50
CA ASP A 158 -23.29 -5.67 17.86
C ASP A 158 -21.93 -5.03 17.48
N LYS A 159 -21.98 -3.77 17.04
CA LYS A 159 -20.79 -3.05 16.57
C LYS A 159 -20.76 -1.62 17.09
N ILE A 160 -19.57 -1.16 17.45
CA ILE A 160 -19.28 0.22 17.84
C ILE A 160 -18.29 0.81 16.83
N ALA A 161 -18.59 2.00 16.32
CA ALA A 161 -17.67 2.79 15.52
C ALA A 161 -17.42 4.15 16.16
N VAL A 162 -16.28 4.73 15.83
CA VAL A 162 -15.92 6.10 16.23
C VAL A 162 -15.66 6.91 14.98
N GLU A 163 -16.29 8.07 14.92
CA GLU A 163 -16.10 9.05 13.86
C GLU A 163 -15.71 10.39 14.48
N LEU A 164 -14.92 11.16 13.73
CA LEU A 164 -14.73 12.56 14.07
C LEU A 164 -15.95 13.34 13.60
N ASP A 165 -16.34 14.29 14.42
CA ASP A 165 -17.35 15.25 14.08
C ASP A 165 -16.86 16.14 12.95
N SER A 166 -17.18 15.75 11.71
CA SER A 166 -16.96 16.60 10.56
C SER A 166 -17.79 17.86 10.76
N GLN A 167 -17.13 18.96 11.09
CA GLN A 167 -17.74 20.27 10.98
C GLN A 167 -18.04 20.45 9.49
N GLU A 168 -19.24 20.07 9.06
CA GLU A 168 -19.78 20.51 7.78
C GLU A 168 -19.67 22.04 7.78
N LYS A 169 -18.82 22.50 6.86
CA LYS A 169 -18.45 23.91 6.72
C LYS A 169 -19.47 24.63 5.86
#